data_AF-A0A8J6FWN0-F1
#
_entry.id   AF-A0A8J6FWN0-F1
#
_cell.length_a   1.000
_cell.length_b   1.000
_cell.length_c   1.000
_cell.angle_alpha   90.00
_cell.angle_beta   90.00
_cell.angle_gamma   90.00
#
_symmetry.space_group_name_H-M   'P 1'
#
loop_
_entity.id
_entity.type
_entity.pdbx_description
1 polymer ?
#
loop_
_entity_poly.entity_id
_entity_poly.type
_entity_poly.pdbx_seq_one_letter_code
_entity_poly.pdbx_strand_id
1 'polypeptide(L)'
;MEQYIYKMKSDGIYIINLERTWEKLLLAALAIVAIENPADVSVISSRNTGQQALLKFAAATGAIPIAGRFTLVFFTNQIQAAFREPSQG
;
A
#
# COMPACT_ATOMS: atom_id res chain seq x y z
N MET A 1 0.73 -16.57 5.59
CA MET A 1 2.14 -16.18 5.33
C MET A 1 3.07 -17.35 5.09
N GLU A 2 2.76 -18.55 5.62
CA GLU A 2 3.61 -19.74 5.48
C GLU A 2 3.95 -20.10 4.02
N GLN A 3 3.02 -19.92 3.09
CA GLN A 3 3.22 -20.15 1.65
C GLN A 3 4.29 -19.24 1.01
N TYR A 4 4.65 -18.13 1.65
CA TYR A 4 5.69 -17.20 1.18
C TYR A 4 7.04 -17.44 1.86
N ILE A 5 7.15 -18.44 2.74
CA ILE A 5 8.38 -18.79 3.42
C ILE A 5 9.15 -19.79 2.55
N TYR A 6 10.40 -19.47 2.26
CA TYR A 6 11.32 -20.38 1.59
C TYR A 6 11.94 -21.37 2.58
N LYS A 7 12.52 -20.85 3.68
CA LYS A 7 13.20 -21.65 4.70
C LYS A 7 13.30 -20.88 6.01
N MET A 8 13.34 -21.59 7.14
CA MET A 8 13.71 -21.03 8.44
C MET A 8 15.21 -21.26 8.72
N LYS A 9 15.92 -20.23 9.19
CA LYS A 9 17.30 -20.35 9.69
C LYS A 9 17.31 -20.97 11.09
N SER A 10 18.46 -21.49 11.52
CA SER A 10 18.69 -21.98 12.89
C SER A 10 18.33 -20.95 13.96
N ASP A 11 18.49 -19.67 13.63
CA ASP A 11 18.29 -18.54 14.55
C ASP A 11 16.81 -18.11 14.64
N GLY A 12 15.88 -18.88 14.06
CA GLY A 12 14.44 -18.59 14.08
C GLY A 12 13.96 -17.55 13.05
N ILE A 13 14.86 -17.05 12.19
CA ILE A 13 14.52 -16.09 11.13
C ILE A 13 13.97 -16.82 9.91
N TYR A 14 12.78 -16.41 9.46
CA TYR A 14 12.16 -16.90 8.23
C TYR A 14 12.67 -16.13 7.00
N ILE A 15 13.15 -16.88 6.00
CA ILE A 15 13.55 -16.34 4.71
C ILE A 15 12.34 -16.34 3.78
N ILE A 16 12.03 -15.19 3.18
CA ILE A 16 10.91 -15.03 2.24
C ILE A 16 11.31 -15.54 0.86
N ASN A 17 10.40 -16.24 0.18
CA ASN A 17 10.57 -16.66 -1.21
C ASN A 17 10.43 -15.44 -2.15
N LEU A 18 11.52 -15.09 -2.85
CA LEU A 18 11.56 -13.93 -3.75
C LEU A 18 10.74 -14.12 -5.03
N GLU A 19 10.66 -15.34 -5.57
CA GLU A 19 9.87 -15.62 -6.78
C GLU A 19 8.38 -15.37 -6.50
N ARG A 20 7.88 -15.93 -5.38
CA ARG A 20 6.50 -15.69 -4.93
C ARG A 20 6.22 -14.23 -4.60
N THR A 21 7.23 -13.52 -4.07
CA THR A 21 7.11 -12.09 -3.78
C THR A 21 6.99 -11.28 -5.07
N TRP A 22 7.77 -11.63 -6.10
CA TRP A 22 7.73 -10.97 -7.41
C TRP A 22 6.37 -11.15 -8.10
N GLU A 23 5.82 -12.38 -8.09
CA GLU A 23 4.48 -12.66 -8.63
C GLU A 23 3.40 -11.77 -7.97
N LYS A 24 3.46 -11.60 -6.64
CA LYS A 24 2.50 -10.76 -5.91
C LYS A 24 2.74 -9.26 -6.13
N LEU A 25 3.99 -8.85 -6.29
CA LEU A 25 4.31 -7.46 -6.61
C LEU A 25 3.74 -7.07 -7.97
N LEU A 26 3.88 -7.92 -8.99
CA LEU A 26 3.30 -7.70 -10.30
C LEU A 26 1.77 -7.67 -10.25
N LEU A 27 1.14 -8.59 -9.52
CA LEU A 27 -0.31 -8.61 -9.35
C LEU A 27 -0.82 -7.31 -8.71
N ALA A 28 -0.13 -6.80 -7.68
CA ALA A 28 -0.48 -5.54 -7.04
C ALA A 28 -0.31 -4.35 -8.00
N ALA A 29 0.76 -4.32 -8.78
CA ALA A 29 0.98 -3.29 -9.78
C ALA A 29 -0.14 -3.28 -10.85
N LEU A 30 -0.54 -4.45 -11.34
CA LEU A 30 -1.65 -4.58 -12.30
C LEU A 30 -2.98 -4.09 -11.70
N ALA A 31 -3.27 -4.42 -10.44
CA ALA A 31 -4.48 -3.94 -9.77
C ALA A 31 -4.50 -2.40 -9.63
N ILE A 32 -3.36 -1.77 -9.40
CA ILE A 32 -3.24 -0.31 -9.33
C ILE A 32 -3.44 0.32 -10.72
N VAL A 33 -2.83 -0.27 -11.76
CA VAL A 33 -2.93 0.23 -13.15
C VAL A 33 -4.34 0.06 -13.72
N ALA A 34 -5.12 -0.91 -13.23
CA ALA A 34 -6.49 -1.11 -13.65
C ALA A 34 -7.45 0.03 -13.25
N ILE A 35 -7.04 0.91 -12.34
CA ILE A 35 -7.84 2.07 -11.91
C ILE A 35 -7.60 3.22 -12.89
N GLU A 36 -8.67 3.70 -13.54
CA GLU A 36 -8.58 4.71 -14.60
C GLU A 36 -8.02 6.05 -14.08
N ASN A 37 -8.48 6.49 -12.92
CA ASN A 37 -8.06 7.74 -12.31
C ASN A 37 -7.06 7.46 -11.17
N PRO A 38 -5.78 7.83 -11.31
CA PRO A 38 -4.76 7.56 -10.29
C PRO A 38 -5.05 8.26 -8.95
N ALA A 39 -5.83 9.36 -8.95
CA ALA A 39 -6.21 10.06 -7.73
C ALA A 39 -7.15 9.23 -6.83
N ASP A 40 -7.82 8.22 -7.39
CA ASP A 40 -8.68 7.32 -6.61
C ASP A 40 -7.87 6.24 -5.88
N VAL A 41 -6.55 6.20 -6.10
CA VAL A 41 -5.61 5.35 -5.35
C VAL A 41 -5.07 6.13 -4.16
N SER A 42 -5.30 5.61 -2.96
CA SER A 42 -4.74 6.17 -1.72
C SER A 42 -3.59 5.32 -1.18
N VAL A 43 -2.49 5.95 -0.79
CA VAL A 43 -1.30 5.28 -0.24
C VAL A 43 -1.09 5.76 1.18
N ILE A 44 -0.95 4.84 2.14
CA ILE A 44 -1.01 5.14 3.57
C ILE A 44 0.19 4.54 4.30
N SER A 45 0.80 5.33 5.19
CA SER A 45 1.81 4.82 6.12
C SER A 45 1.80 5.62 7.42
N SER A 46 1.62 4.90 8.52
CA SER A 46 1.70 5.47 9.88
C SER A 46 3.12 5.49 10.44
N ARG A 47 4.03 4.70 9.86
CA ARG A 47 5.42 4.58 10.33
C ARG A 47 6.31 5.64 9.69
N ASN A 48 7.17 6.25 10.49
CA ASN A 48 8.14 7.26 10.05
C ASN A 48 9.02 6.78 8.87
N THR A 49 9.48 5.52 8.91
CA THR A 49 10.33 4.93 7.86
C THR A 49 9.64 4.86 6.50
N GLY A 50 8.31 4.78 6.47
CA GLY A 50 7.53 4.68 5.24
C GLY A 50 7.08 6.02 4.66
N GLN A 51 7.12 7.12 5.43
CA GLN A 51 6.54 8.40 5.01
C GLN A 51 7.25 8.99 3.78
N GLN A 52 8.58 8.97 3.76
CA GLN A 52 9.32 9.53 2.62
C GLN A 52 9.14 8.69 1.35
N ALA A 53 9.12 7.36 1.48
CA ALA A 53 8.87 6.47 0.35
C ALA A 53 7.45 6.64 -0.20
N LEU A 54 6.46 6.81 0.68
CA LEU A 54 5.07 7.06 0.33
C LEU A 54 4.90 8.37 -0.45
N LEU A 55 5.52 9.46 -0.01
CA LEU A 55 5.45 10.74 -0.71
C LEU A 55 6.06 10.66 -2.11
N LYS A 56 7.21 9.98 -2.25
CA LYS A 56 7.85 9.77 -3.55
C LYS A 56 7.02 8.87 -4.47
N PHE A 57 6.42 7.82 -3.92
CA PHE A 57 5.55 6.92 -4.69
C PHE A 57 4.32 7.66 -5.21
N ALA A 58 3.63 8.39 -4.33
CA ALA A 58 2.47 9.22 -4.69
C ALA A 58 2.81 10.27 -5.76
N ALA A 59 3.97 10.94 -5.64
CA ALA A 59 4.42 11.89 -6.64
C ALA A 59 4.72 11.24 -8.00
N ALA A 60 5.16 9.99 -8.03
CA ALA A 60 5.47 9.26 -9.26
C ALA A 60 4.21 8.68 -9.94
N THR A 61 3.20 8.26 -9.16
CA THR A 61 1.99 7.61 -9.69
C THR A 61 0.80 8.54 -9.82
N GLY A 62 0.81 9.71 -9.17
CA GLY A 62 -0.35 10.59 -9.06
C GLY A 62 -1.35 10.17 -7.97
N ALA A 63 -1.04 9.14 -7.20
CA ALA A 63 -1.86 8.66 -6.09
C ALA A 63 -1.89 9.66 -4.92
N ILE A 64 -2.93 9.59 -4.09
CA ILE A 64 -3.08 10.49 -2.94
C ILE A 64 -2.31 9.93 -1.72
N PRO A 65 -1.32 10.67 -1.19
CA PRO A 65 -0.58 10.25 0.00
C PRO A 65 -1.32 10.58 1.30
N ILE A 66 -1.36 9.64 2.24
CA ILE A 66 -1.78 9.82 3.63
C ILE A 66 -0.60 9.43 4.54
N ALA A 67 0.24 10.42 4.85
CA ALA A 67 1.40 10.25 5.72
C ALA A 67 1.03 10.53 7.19
N GLY A 68 1.50 9.67 8.11
CA GLY A 68 1.35 9.89 9.55
C GLY A 68 0.07 9.29 10.11
N ARG A 69 -0.56 9.97 11.06
CA ARG A 69 -1.70 9.41 11.80
C ARG A 69 -2.90 9.24 10.85
N PHE A 70 -3.31 8.00 10.65
CA PHE A 70 -4.56 7.69 9.96
C PHE A 70 -5.74 8.03 10.87
N THR A 71 -6.60 8.94 10.41
CA THR A 71 -7.86 9.29 11.09
C THR A 71 -8.96 8.38 10.56
N LEU A 72 -9.62 7.60 11.42
CA LEU A 72 -10.66 6.62 11.03
C LEU A 72 -11.76 7.17 10.11
N VAL A 73 -12.00 8.47 10.20
CA VAL A 73 -13.08 9.17 9.53
C VAL A 73 -12.77 9.44 8.04
N PHE A 74 -11.51 9.28 7.60
CA PHE A 74 -11.08 9.52 6.21
C PHE A 74 -11.93 8.79 5.17
N PHE A 75 -12.37 7.55 5.45
CA PHE A 75 -13.06 6.70 4.48
C PHE A 75 -14.53 6.44 4.81
N THR A 76 -15.03 6.95 5.93
CA THR A 76 -16.34 6.52 6.48
C THR A 76 -17.34 7.66 6.66
N ASN A 77 -16.91 8.91 6.69
CA ASN A 77 -17.79 10.05 6.94
C ASN A 77 -17.75 11.06 5.79
N GLN A 78 -18.77 11.00 4.94
CA GLN A 78 -18.94 11.88 3.77
C GLN A 78 -19.10 13.37 4.12
N ILE A 79 -19.41 13.71 5.37
CA ILE A 79 -19.62 15.11 5.82
C ILE A 79 -18.28 15.81 6.05
N GLN A 80 -17.21 15.07 6.34
CA GLN A 80 -15.92 15.68 6.67
C GLN A 80 -15.19 16.14 5.41
N ALA A 81 -14.64 17.36 5.43
CA ALA A 81 -13.87 17.92 4.30
C ALA A 81 -12.63 17.08 3.89
N ALA A 82 -12.19 16.19 4.79
CA ALA A 82 -11.09 15.28 4.56
C ALA A 82 -11.52 13.90 4.05
N PHE A 83 -12.82 13.67 3.79
CA PHE A 83 -13.33 12.40 3.26
C PHE A 83 -12.71 12.08 1.90
N ARG A 84 -12.31 10.82 1.72
CA ARG A 84 -11.73 10.30 0.49
C ARG A 84 -12.26 8.88 0.31
N GLU A 85 -12.73 8.55 -0.88
CA GLU A 85 -13.17 7.20 -1.17
C GLU A 85 -12.24 6.64 -2.25
N PRO A 86 -11.35 5.68 -1.92
CA PRO A 86 -10.59 5.01 -2.94
C PRO A 86 -11.54 4.16 -3.80
N SER A 87 -11.30 4.11 -5.11
CA SER A 87 -12.23 3.59 -6.13
C SER A 87 -13.05 2.38 -5.66
N GLN A 88 -14.38 2.54 -5.59
CA GLN A 88 -15.32 1.43 -5.51
C GLN A 88 -15.37 0.84 -6.93
N GLY A 89 -14.92 -0.41 -7.09
CA GLY A 89 -14.76 -1.06 -8.40
C GLY A 89 -16.02 -1.14 -9.24
#